data_AF-A0AB94IFD2-F1
#
_entry.id   AF-A0AB94IFD2-F1
#
_cell.length_a   1.000
_cell.length_b   1.000
_cell.length_c   1.000
_cell.angle_alpha   90.00
_cell.angle_beta   90.00
_cell.angle_gamma   90.00
#
_symmetry.space_group_name_H-M   'P 1'
#
loop_
_entity.id
_entity.type
_entity.pdbx_description
1 polymer ?
#
loop_
_entity_poly.entity_id
_entity_poly.type
_entity_poly.pdbx_seq_one_letter_code
_entity_poly.pdbx_strand_id
1 'polypeptide(L)'
;MQQKISAKRNHRSPKSNANGEIRIISGQWRGRKLPVLNLTGLRPTTDRVKETLFNWLAPYLYQSDCLDCYAGSGSLAFEAISRGAKHATLL
;
A
#
# COMPACT_ATOMS: atom_id res chain seq x y z
N MET A 1 51.00 26.64 13.68
CA MET A 1 50.79 25.69 12.57
C MET A 1 49.68 24.72 12.97
N GLN A 2 48.49 24.92 12.41
CA GLN A 2 47.33 24.03 12.23
C GLN A 2 46.81 23.10 13.37
N GLN A 3 45.56 23.43 13.73
CA GLN A 3 44.46 22.64 14.26
C GLN A 3 44.41 21.17 13.78
N LYS A 4 43.94 20.26 14.65
CA LYS A 4 42.94 19.24 14.27
C LYS A 4 41.95 19.00 15.42
N ILE A 5 40.84 19.73 15.38
CA ILE A 5 39.64 19.41 16.14
C ILE A 5 39.06 18.13 15.52
N SER A 6 39.18 17.01 16.24
CA SER A 6 38.54 15.75 15.82
C SER A 6 37.06 15.81 16.16
N ALA A 7 36.26 16.23 15.17
CA ALA A 7 34.80 16.20 15.28
C ALA A 7 34.34 14.75 15.43
N LYS A 8 33.83 14.40 16.63
CA LYS A 8 33.08 13.16 16.88
C LYS A 8 31.91 13.10 15.90
N ARG A 9 32.05 12.29 14.84
CA ARG A 9 30.95 11.99 13.91
C ARG A 9 29.84 11.31 14.68
N ASN A 10 28.71 11.99 14.83
CA ASN A 10 27.49 11.44 15.36
C ASN A 10 26.99 10.35 14.39
N HIS A 11 27.21 9.08 14.71
CA HIS A 11 26.57 7.97 14.03
C HIS A 11 25.07 7.99 14.39
N ARG A 12 24.30 8.85 13.71
CA ARG A 12 22.86 8.69 13.64
C ARG A 12 22.61 7.40 12.86
N SER A 13 22.37 6.31 13.56
CA SER A 13 21.82 5.08 12.99
C SER A 13 20.60 5.45 12.14
N PRO A 14 20.51 5.03 10.86
CA PRO A 14 19.30 5.26 10.09
C PRO A 14 18.18 4.53 10.82
N LYS A 15 17.19 5.26 11.34
CA LYS A 15 15.93 4.65 11.75
C LYS A 15 15.33 4.05 10.48
N SER A 16 15.47 2.74 10.31
CA SER A 16 14.79 2.02 9.24
C SER A 16 13.30 2.23 9.47
N ASN A 17 12.66 3.07 8.65
CA ASN A 17 11.21 3.12 8.63
C ASN A 17 10.74 1.73 8.22
N ALA A 18 10.29 0.94 9.19
CA ALA A 18 9.76 -0.41 9.03
C ALA A 18 8.36 -0.39 8.39
N ASN A 19 8.14 0.54 7.46
CA ASN A 19 6.86 0.76 6.79
C ASN A 19 7.02 0.36 5.33
N GLY A 20 6.24 -0.64 4.92
CA GLY A 20 6.08 -1.02 3.53
C GLY A 20 5.07 -0.09 2.88
N GLU A 21 4.97 -0.14 1.56
CA GLU A 21 3.99 0.64 0.81
C GLU A 21 3.27 -0.28 -0.18
N ILE A 22 1.96 -0.16 -0.23
CA ILE A 22 1.14 -0.70 -1.33
C ILE A 22 0.60 0.46 -2.14
N ARG A 23 0.35 0.25 -3.43
CA ARG A 23 -0.12 1.30 -4.35
C ARG A 23 -1.52 0.99 -4.87
N ILE A 24 -2.34 2.01 -4.98
CA ILE A 24 -3.60 1.96 -5.72
C ILE A 24 -3.29 2.10 -7.22
N ILE A 25 -3.79 1.18 -8.03
CA ILE A 25 -3.34 0.99 -9.42
C ILE A 25 -4.18 1.77 -10.42
N SER A 26 -5.49 1.89 -10.18
CA SER A 26 -6.41 2.60 -11.09
C SER A 26 -7.59 3.23 -10.36
N GLY A 27 -8.44 3.91 -11.11
CA GLY A 27 -9.59 4.62 -10.56
C GLY A 27 -9.23 6.00 -10.02
N GLN A 28 -10.11 6.58 -9.20
CA GLN A 28 -10.04 7.94 -8.68
C GLN A 28 -8.76 8.21 -7.87
N TRP A 29 -8.22 7.18 -7.21
CA TRP A 29 -7.05 7.29 -6.34
C TRP A 29 -5.79 6.64 -6.90
N ARG A 30 -5.74 6.45 -8.22
CA ARG A 30 -4.59 5.91 -8.93
C ARG A 30 -3.28 6.58 -8.50
N GLY A 31 -2.26 5.76 -8.24
CA GLY A 31 -0.91 6.20 -7.88
C GLY A 31 -0.72 6.55 -6.41
N ARG A 32 -1.80 6.63 -5.61
CA ARG A 32 -1.66 6.84 -4.17
C ARG A 32 -1.02 5.62 -3.52
N LYS A 33 -0.16 5.90 -2.54
CA LYS A 33 0.51 4.88 -1.74
C LYS A 33 -0.16 4.81 -0.37
N LEU A 34 -0.41 3.59 0.11
CA LEU A 34 -0.92 3.34 1.44
C LEU A 34 0.24 2.80 2.29
N PRO A 35 0.52 3.42 3.44
CA PRO A 35 1.52 2.91 4.37
C PRO A 35 1.02 1.59 4.97
N VAL A 36 1.88 0.58 4.98
CA VAL A 36 1.60 -0.71 5.61
C VAL A 36 2.74 -1.10 6.53
N LEU A 37 2.48 -1.95 7.51
CA LEU A 37 3.53 -2.49 8.35
C LEU A 37 4.46 -3.35 7.48
N ASN A 38 5.79 -3.17 7.58
CA ASN A 38 6.76 -4.03 6.93
C ASN A 38 7.18 -5.14 7.89
N LEU A 39 6.39 -6.20 7.96
CA LEU A 39 6.67 -7.39 8.75
C LEU A 39 7.29 -8.48 7.87
N THR A 40 8.29 -9.17 8.41
CA THR A 40 8.89 -10.36 7.79
C THR A 40 7.82 -11.43 7.58
N GLY A 41 7.70 -11.91 6.34
CA GLY A 41 6.70 -12.92 5.96
C GLY A 41 5.39 -12.37 5.38
N LEU A 42 5.22 -11.04 5.31
CA LEU A 42 4.10 -10.47 4.55
C LEU A 42 4.18 -10.90 3.09
N ARG A 43 3.03 -11.34 2.56
CA ARG A 43 2.83 -11.65 1.15
C ARG A 43 1.93 -10.58 0.55
N PRO A 44 2.48 -9.41 0.17
CA PRO A 44 1.68 -8.36 -0.42
C PRO A 44 1.10 -8.85 -1.76
N THR A 45 -0.17 -8.51 -2.01
CA THR A 45 -0.79 -8.73 -3.31
C THR A 45 -0.09 -7.86 -4.34
N THR A 46 0.50 -8.49 -5.36
CA THR A 46 1.24 -7.76 -6.39
C THR A 46 0.30 -6.91 -7.24
N ASP A 47 0.84 -5.84 -7.83
CA ASP A 47 0.07 -4.95 -8.70
C ASP A 47 -0.56 -5.71 -9.87
N ARG A 48 0.16 -6.68 -10.47
CA ARG A 48 -0.35 -7.54 -11.55
C ARG A 48 -1.55 -8.39 -11.13
N VAL A 49 -1.55 -8.93 -9.91
CA VAL A 49 -2.68 -9.73 -9.41
C VAL A 49 -3.91 -8.83 -9.22
N LYS A 50 -3.72 -7.62 -8.66
CA LYS A 50 -4.80 -6.63 -8.53
C LYS A 50 -5.36 -6.23 -9.90
N GLU A 51 -4.49 -5.89 -10.85
CA GLU A 51 -4.92 -5.53 -12.21
C GLU A 51 -5.73 -6.65 -12.85
N THR A 52 -5.24 -7.89 -12.78
CA THR A 52 -5.91 -9.05 -13.37
C THR A 52 -7.29 -9.26 -12.75
N LEU A 53 -7.38 -9.25 -11.41
CA LEU A 53 -8.64 -9.41 -10.69
C LEU A 53 -9.64 -8.31 -11.05
N PHE A 54 -9.24 -7.04 -10.99
CA PHE A 54 -10.16 -5.94 -11.25
C PHE A 54 -10.50 -5.75 -12.72
N ASN A 55 -9.68 -6.24 -13.65
CA ASN A 55 -10.06 -6.32 -15.05
C ASN A 55 -11.19 -7.34 -15.25
N TRP A 56 -11.17 -8.48 -14.55
CA TRP A 56 -12.27 -9.45 -14.58
C TRP A 56 -13.54 -8.91 -13.93
N LEU A 57 -13.41 -8.15 -12.85
CA LEU A 57 -14.55 -7.59 -12.11
C LEU A 57 -15.10 -6.29 -12.70
N ALA A 58 -14.41 -5.68 -13.68
CA ALA A 58 -14.76 -4.36 -14.22
C ALA A 58 -16.25 -4.19 -14.59
N PRO A 59 -16.93 -5.17 -15.24
CA PRO A 59 -18.35 -5.03 -15.59
C PRO A 59 -19.30 -4.96 -14.38
N TYR A 60 -18.87 -5.44 -13.21
CA TYR A 60 -19.71 -5.61 -12.03
C TYR A 60 -19.38 -4.61 -10.91
N LEU A 61 -18.32 -3.82 -11.06
CA LEU A 61 -17.72 -3.08 -9.96
C LEU A 61 -18.40 -1.73 -9.68
N TYR A 62 -19.00 -1.12 -10.70
CA TYR A 62 -19.59 0.21 -10.53
C TYR A 62 -20.80 0.15 -9.59
N GLN A 63 -20.75 0.96 -8.54
CA GLN A 63 -21.73 1.02 -7.45
C GLN A 63 -21.97 -0.31 -6.69
N SER A 64 -21.06 -1.28 -6.79
CA SER A 64 -21.17 -2.53 -6.02
C SER A 64 -20.86 -2.33 -4.54
N ASP A 65 -21.44 -3.18 -3.70
CA ASP A 65 -21.05 -3.35 -2.30
C ASP A 65 -20.08 -4.55 -2.20
N CYS A 66 -18.86 -4.30 -1.73
CA CYS A 66 -17.81 -5.32 -1.64
C CYS A 66 -17.58 -5.75 -0.19
N LEU A 67 -17.24 -7.02 0.02
CA LEU A 67 -16.75 -7.54 1.29
C LEU A 67 -15.34 -8.10 1.08
N ASP A 68 -14.39 -7.60 1.85
CA ASP A 68 -13.02 -8.13 1.92
C ASP A 68 -12.87 -8.91 3.22
N CYS A 69 -13.04 -10.24 3.14
CA CYS A 69 -13.06 -11.12 4.31
C CYS A 69 -11.71 -11.26 5.02
N TYR A 70 -10.61 -10.91 4.35
CA TYR A 70 -9.25 -11.00 4.87
C TYR A 70 -8.48 -9.75 4.48
N ALA A 71 -9.00 -8.60 4.89
CA ALA A 71 -8.60 -7.34 4.30
C ALA A 71 -7.11 -7.04 4.50
N GLY A 72 -6.55 -7.44 5.65
CA GLY A 72 -5.14 -7.18 5.95
C GLY A 72 -4.83 -5.69 5.84
N SER A 73 -4.01 -5.30 4.84
CA SER A 73 -3.72 -3.89 4.54
C SER A 73 -4.85 -3.13 3.81
N GLY A 74 -5.96 -3.82 3.48
CA GLY A 74 -7.10 -3.30 2.74
C GLY A 74 -6.84 -3.08 1.25
N SER A 75 -5.73 -3.60 0.70
CA SER A 75 -5.31 -3.25 -0.67
C SER A 75 -6.36 -3.53 -1.73
N LEU A 76 -7.18 -4.58 -1.57
CA LEU A 76 -8.24 -4.93 -2.52
C LEU A 76 -9.46 -4.04 -2.32
N ALA A 77 -9.92 -3.88 -1.07
CA ALA A 77 -11.02 -2.98 -0.75
C ALA A 77 -10.78 -1.54 -1.23
N PHE A 78 -9.59 -0.98 -1.01
CA PHE A 78 -9.26 0.37 -1.49
C PHE A 78 -9.22 0.46 -3.01
N GLU A 79 -8.74 -0.58 -3.69
CA GLU A 79 -8.73 -0.63 -5.15
C GLU A 79 -10.16 -0.72 -5.72
N ALA A 80 -11.05 -1.48 -5.06
CA ALA A 80 -12.46 -1.57 -5.44
C ALA A 80 -13.16 -0.22 -5.36
N ILE A 81 -13.04 0.48 -4.22
CA ILE A 81 -13.63 1.81 -4.04
C ILE A 81 -13.01 2.82 -5.02
N SER A 82 -11.68 2.80 -5.20
CA SER A 82 -11.02 3.68 -6.17
C SER A 82 -11.62 3.54 -7.57
N ARG A 83 -12.00 2.32 -7.97
CA ARG A 83 -12.57 2.02 -9.30
C ARG A 83 -14.10 2.19 -9.38
N GLY A 84 -14.75 2.67 -8.32
CA GLY A 84 -16.16 3.05 -8.34
C GLY A 84 -17.11 2.10 -7.62
N ALA A 85 -16.62 1.16 -6.80
CA ALA A 85 -17.48 0.48 -5.83
C ALA A 85 -18.13 1.51 -4.89
N LYS A 86 -19.38 1.25 -4.49
CA LYS A 86 -20.14 2.15 -3.62
C LYS A 86 -19.68 2.04 -2.17
N HIS A 87 -19.46 0.81 -1.72
CA HIS A 87 -19.06 0.50 -0.36
C HIS A 87 -18.11 -0.70 -0.34
N ALA A 88 -17.21 -0.74 0.63
CA ALA A 88 -16.39 -1.90 0.93
C ALA A 88 -16.35 -2.11 2.44
N THR A 89 -16.80 -3.28 2.89
CA THR A 89 -16.68 -3.75 4.26
C THR A 89 -15.40 -4.58 4.39
N LEU A 90 -14.58 -4.29 5.40
CA LEU A 90 -13.32 -4.98 5.67
C LEU A 90 -13.46 -5.74 7.00
N LEU A 91 -13.12 -7.03 7.00
CA LEU A 91 -13.07 -7.88 8.21
C LEU A 91 -11.64 -8.06 8.73
#